data_AF-A0A7R9DJ91-F1
#
_entry.id   AF-A0A7R9DJ91-F1
#
_cell.length_a   1.000
_cell.length_b   1.000
_cell.length_c   1.000
_cell.angle_alpha   90.00
_cell.angle_beta   90.00
_cell.angle_gamma   90.00
#
_symmetry.space_group_name_H-M   'P 1'
#
loop_
_entity.id
_entity.type
_entity.pdbx_description
1 polymer ?
#
loop_
_entity_poly.entity_id
_entity_poly.type
_entity_poly.pdbx_seq_one_letter_code
_entity_poly.pdbx_strand_id
1 'polypeptide(L)'
;MRYVTYNSWLPEHTLCAVGILQVVTTSPSIHNHLVGLFTSTPSISVLIRHGFVECLDSEQDDPMEEEDEDGFGIHCHIKEAILKFLQQSVSHSAPNVAHYLLGFDTKKDIKKMVFQQPGVQEFPRTCLHSIINMLDNSIGARSGDLRHSFKPRVIEKAYCMLYSLCADTRTYEPVLRFLRSCNDFLVRHLACLPFSGTNRVSELNQMSWLLKTVAIELRLTSMKCLHSHLKRLVELLTQEQVSHEHVIIDESAQLLGLSEYRNQPFRSHHSRSEQKEALLLTLLSFANISELPVPIPQWEFFSQSQIEQVLSKCERSVSTGLKLVDVKQLHHILMDELFAVQSTATAVQRQLFLQETEVSNHIHVYH
;
A
#
# COMPACT_ATOMS: atom_id res chain seq x y z
N MET A 1 19.65 16.16 -1.20
CA MET A 1 18.77 16.10 -2.39
C MET A 1 19.38 15.37 -3.57
N ARG A 2 20.60 15.74 -4.03
CA ARG A 2 21.30 15.00 -5.10
C ARG A 2 21.56 13.53 -4.75
N TYR A 3 21.58 13.15 -3.48
CA TYR A 3 21.68 11.75 -3.07
C TYR A 3 20.54 10.86 -3.59
N VAL A 4 19.33 11.40 -3.78
CA VAL A 4 18.20 10.66 -4.36
C VAL A 4 18.44 10.26 -5.82
N THR A 5 19.33 10.97 -6.53
CA THR A 5 19.71 10.60 -7.92
C THR A 5 20.87 9.62 -7.99
N TYR A 6 21.38 9.16 -6.85
CA TYR A 6 22.45 8.16 -6.78
C TYR A 6 21.93 6.84 -6.19
N ASN A 7 20.63 6.55 -6.34
CA ASN A 7 19.98 5.37 -5.77
C ASN A 7 20.70 4.06 -6.15
N SER A 8 21.17 3.95 -7.40
CA SER A 8 21.87 2.76 -7.90
C SER A 8 23.29 2.58 -7.33
N TRP A 9 23.84 3.58 -6.64
CA TRP A 9 25.22 3.56 -6.11
C TRP A 9 25.26 3.69 -4.58
N LEU A 10 24.29 4.41 -4.00
CA LEU A 10 24.21 4.73 -2.58
C LEU A 10 22.75 4.62 -2.07
N PRO A 11 22.17 3.41 -2.06
CA PRO A 11 20.78 3.21 -1.63
C PRO A 11 20.56 3.59 -0.15
N GLU A 12 21.51 3.30 0.74
CA GLU A 12 21.43 3.71 2.16
C GLU A 12 21.37 5.22 2.35
N HIS A 13 22.17 5.96 1.56
CA HIS A 13 22.18 7.42 1.61
C HIS A 13 20.89 7.98 1.03
N THR A 14 20.32 7.31 0.04
CA THR A 14 19.01 7.64 -0.53
C THR A 14 17.93 7.47 0.53
N LEU A 15 17.89 6.33 1.22
CA LEU A 15 16.95 6.07 2.31
C LEU A 15 17.08 7.11 3.43
N CYS A 16 18.31 7.38 3.90
CA CYS A 16 18.57 8.39 4.91
C CYS A 16 18.13 9.79 4.45
N ALA A 17 18.42 10.17 3.20
CA ALA A 17 18.02 11.46 2.66
C ALA A 17 16.49 11.62 2.59
N VAL A 18 15.75 10.58 2.18
CA VAL A 18 14.28 10.60 2.18
C VAL A 18 13.73 10.64 3.60
N GLY A 19 14.33 9.89 4.54
CA GLY A 19 13.96 9.92 5.96
C GLY A 19 14.13 11.32 6.57
N ILE A 20 15.26 11.98 6.31
CA ILE A 20 15.49 13.37 6.75
C ILE A 20 14.43 14.30 6.16
N LEU A 21 14.09 14.16 4.88
CA LEU A 21 13.04 14.97 4.27
C LEU A 21 11.68 14.78 4.93
N GLN A 22 11.33 13.55 5.26
CA GLN A 22 10.10 13.23 5.96
C GLN A 22 10.04 13.88 7.35
N VAL A 23 11.16 13.87 8.09
CA VAL A 23 11.24 14.56 9.39
C VAL A 23 11.15 16.07 9.22
N VAL A 24 11.85 16.62 8.22
CA VAL A 24 11.87 18.07 7.95
C VAL A 24 10.48 18.57 7.56
N THR A 25 9.70 17.80 6.80
CA THR A 25 8.34 18.20 6.41
C THR A 25 7.34 18.16 7.55
N THR A 26 7.65 17.53 8.69
CA THR A 26 6.84 17.64 9.92
C THR A 26 6.82 19.06 10.46
N SER A 27 7.84 19.88 10.15
CA SER A 27 7.90 21.27 10.59
C SER A 27 7.14 22.20 9.61
N PRO A 28 6.11 22.93 10.09
CA PRO A 28 5.24 23.73 9.22
C PRO A 28 5.94 24.90 8.51
N SER A 29 7.01 25.45 9.09
CA SER A 29 7.75 26.58 8.53
C SER A 29 8.64 26.17 7.35
N ILE A 30 9.11 24.92 7.31
CA ILE A 30 10.11 24.48 6.34
C ILE A 30 9.45 23.91 5.09
N HIS A 31 8.32 23.20 5.22
CA HIS A 31 7.71 22.52 4.07
C HIS A 31 7.28 23.49 2.95
N ASN A 32 6.94 24.75 3.27
CA ASN A 32 6.57 25.77 2.28
C ASN A 32 7.76 26.25 1.45
N HIS A 33 8.98 26.20 2.00
CA HIS A 33 10.19 26.62 1.30
C HIS A 33 10.75 25.50 0.40
N LEU A 34 10.48 24.23 0.72
CA LEU A 34 11.02 23.08 -0.03
C LEU A 34 10.62 23.09 -1.51
N VAL A 35 9.39 23.47 -1.83
CA VAL A 35 8.94 23.53 -3.24
C VAL A 35 9.75 24.55 -4.03
N GLY A 36 10.08 25.71 -3.42
CA GLY A 36 10.93 26.73 -4.04
C GLY A 36 12.37 26.25 -4.22
N LEU A 37 12.92 25.51 -3.25
CA LEU A 37 14.27 24.92 -3.35
C LEU A 37 14.35 23.86 -4.45
N PHE A 38 13.33 23.01 -4.58
CA PHE A 38 13.32 21.93 -5.58
C PHE A 38 13.08 22.48 -6.98
N THR A 39 12.41 23.63 -7.10
CA THR A 39 12.07 24.28 -8.37
C THR A 39 12.92 25.51 -8.69
N SER A 40 14.01 25.74 -7.95
CA SER A 40 14.85 26.93 -8.08
C SER A 40 15.43 27.12 -9.49
N THR A 41 15.82 26.02 -10.14
CA THR A 41 16.25 26.01 -11.55
C THR A 41 15.57 24.88 -12.31
N PRO A 42 15.33 25.02 -13.62
CA PRO A 42 14.67 23.99 -14.41
C PRO A 42 15.46 22.68 -14.45
N SER A 43 16.79 22.74 -14.45
CA SER A 43 17.67 21.57 -14.41
C SER A 43 17.58 20.81 -13.09
N ILE A 44 17.66 21.51 -11.95
CA ILE A 44 17.53 20.90 -10.61
C ILE A 44 16.14 20.29 -10.44
N SER A 45 15.10 20.99 -10.90
CA SER A 45 13.73 20.52 -10.90
C SER A 45 13.65 19.15 -11.59
N VAL A 46 14.01 19.08 -12.87
CA VAL A 46 13.97 17.83 -13.64
C VAL A 46 14.80 16.73 -12.98
N LEU A 47 16.02 17.04 -12.54
CA LEU A 47 16.94 16.09 -11.93
C LEU A 47 16.38 15.48 -10.64
N ILE A 48 15.84 16.30 -9.73
CA ILE A 48 15.26 15.81 -8.48
C ILE A 48 14.04 14.94 -8.77
N ARG A 49 13.13 15.38 -9.63
CA ARG A 49 11.92 14.61 -9.98
C ARG A 49 12.30 13.27 -10.60
N HIS A 50 13.29 13.25 -11.48
CA HIS A 50 13.79 12.03 -12.09
C HIS A 50 14.35 11.05 -11.05
N GLY A 51 15.17 11.52 -10.09
CA GLY A 51 15.68 10.64 -9.03
C GLY A 51 14.60 9.99 -8.18
N PHE A 52 13.57 10.74 -7.78
CA PHE A 52 12.44 10.17 -7.04
C PHE A 52 11.65 9.15 -7.86
N VAL A 53 11.48 9.41 -9.15
CA VAL A 53 10.83 8.49 -10.08
C VAL A 53 11.65 7.20 -10.25
N GLU A 54 12.95 7.32 -10.44
CA GLU A 54 13.89 6.20 -10.55
C GLU A 54 13.89 5.33 -9.29
N CYS A 55 13.87 5.93 -8.10
CA CYS A 55 13.76 5.18 -6.84
C CYS A 55 12.45 4.37 -6.74
N LEU A 56 11.34 4.90 -7.26
CA LEU A 56 10.06 4.20 -7.25
C LEU A 56 9.99 3.09 -8.30
N ASP A 57 10.68 3.28 -9.43
CA ASP A 57 10.71 2.34 -10.55
C ASP A 57 11.81 1.28 -10.43
N SER A 58 12.76 1.42 -9.49
CA SER A 58 13.90 0.50 -9.35
C SER A 58 13.44 -0.95 -9.18
N GLU A 59 14.21 -1.91 -9.65
CA GLU A 59 13.86 -3.32 -9.53
C GLU A 59 14.00 -3.77 -8.05
N GLN A 60 13.14 -4.70 -7.59
CA GLN A 60 13.18 -5.25 -6.22
C GLN A 60 13.90 -6.61 -6.15
N ASP A 61 14.23 -7.19 -7.30
CA ASP A 61 14.63 -8.58 -7.44
C ASP A 61 16.15 -8.70 -7.58
N ASP A 62 16.92 -8.01 -6.74
CA ASP A 62 18.34 -8.37 -6.58
C ASP A 62 18.43 -9.50 -5.55
N PRO A 63 18.65 -10.77 -5.96
CA PRO A 63 18.74 -11.89 -5.03
C PRO A 63 19.94 -11.80 -4.09
N MET A 64 20.83 -10.83 -4.28
CA MET A 64 21.93 -10.52 -3.36
C MET A 64 21.58 -9.45 -2.31
N GLU A 65 20.40 -8.83 -2.35
CA GLU A 65 19.98 -7.90 -1.30
C GLU A 65 19.70 -8.65 0.01
N GLU A 66 20.39 -8.24 1.07
CA GLU A 66 20.07 -8.67 2.43
C GLU A 66 18.68 -8.14 2.80
N GLU A 67 17.73 -9.05 3.00
CA GLU A 67 16.40 -8.72 3.50
C GLU A 67 16.44 -8.66 5.03
N ASP A 68 15.80 -7.62 5.61
CA ASP A 68 15.62 -7.53 7.06
C ASP A 68 14.66 -8.63 7.58
N GLU A 69 14.44 -8.70 8.90
CA GLU A 69 13.49 -9.63 9.55
C GLU A 69 12.06 -9.59 8.93
N ASP A 70 11.68 -8.45 8.35
CA ASP A 70 10.40 -8.23 7.67
C ASP A 70 10.38 -8.70 6.19
N GLY A 71 11.46 -9.31 5.69
CA GLY A 71 11.61 -9.71 4.28
C GLY A 71 11.69 -8.53 3.30
N PHE A 72 12.23 -7.39 3.78
CA PHE A 72 12.33 -6.13 3.05
C PHE A 72 13.81 -5.82 2.74
N GLY A 73 14.14 -5.77 1.45
CA GLY A 73 15.40 -5.19 0.99
C GLY A 73 15.39 -3.66 1.03
N ILE A 74 16.56 -3.06 0.85
CA ILE A 74 16.76 -1.61 0.98
C ILE A 74 15.91 -0.81 -0.01
N HIS A 75 15.72 -1.31 -1.23
CA HIS A 75 14.88 -0.63 -2.22
C HIS A 75 13.39 -0.64 -1.84
N CYS A 76 12.93 -1.65 -1.11
CA CYS A 76 11.58 -1.68 -0.58
C CYS A 76 11.39 -0.61 0.51
N HIS A 77 12.37 -0.43 1.39
CA HIS A 77 12.38 0.65 2.38
C HIS A 77 12.40 2.04 1.74
N ILE A 78 13.18 2.25 0.69
CA ILE A 78 13.24 3.53 -0.04
C ILE A 78 11.86 3.86 -0.63
N LYS A 79 11.21 2.89 -1.30
CA LYS A 79 9.87 3.07 -1.87
C LYS A 79 8.84 3.38 -0.79
N GLU A 80 8.85 2.65 0.31
CA GLU A 80 7.97 2.91 1.45
C GLU A 80 8.19 4.32 2.04
N ALA A 81 9.46 4.72 2.21
CA ALA A 81 9.83 6.04 2.71
C ALA A 81 9.36 7.17 1.77
N ILE A 82 9.52 7.01 0.45
CA ILE A 82 9.04 7.98 -0.54
C ILE A 82 7.53 8.09 -0.51
N LEU A 83 6.80 6.97 -0.48
CA LEU A 83 5.33 6.97 -0.42
C LEU A 83 4.82 7.66 0.86
N LYS A 84 5.42 7.37 2.02
CA LYS A 84 5.11 8.04 3.29
C LYS A 84 5.41 9.53 3.24
N PHE A 85 6.58 9.92 2.71
CA PHE A 85 6.97 11.32 2.54
C PHE A 85 5.97 12.08 1.65
N LEU A 86 5.55 11.51 0.52
CA LEU A 86 4.57 12.11 -0.37
C LEU A 86 3.21 12.25 0.33
N GLN A 87 2.73 11.21 1.02
CA GLN A 87 1.45 11.20 1.71
C GLN A 87 1.37 12.27 2.81
N GLN A 88 2.41 12.36 3.63
CA GLN A 88 2.53 13.41 4.66
C GLN A 88 2.51 14.80 4.02
N SER A 89 3.32 14.98 2.97
CA SER A 89 3.50 16.28 2.33
C SER A 89 2.27 16.78 1.56
N VAL A 90 1.44 15.90 0.97
CA VAL A 90 0.19 16.31 0.29
C VAL A 90 -0.78 17.00 1.26
N SER A 91 -0.82 16.55 2.52
CA SER A 91 -1.72 17.08 3.55
C SER A 91 -1.38 18.52 3.98
N HIS A 92 -0.21 19.05 3.59
CA HIS A 92 0.19 20.41 3.90
C HIS A 92 -0.51 21.46 3.00
N SER A 93 -0.27 22.75 3.29
CA SER A 93 -0.70 23.85 2.43
C SER A 93 -0.18 23.64 1.00
N ALA A 94 -1.04 23.92 0.03
CA ALA A 94 -0.73 23.74 -1.38
C ALA A 94 -0.43 25.09 -2.06
N PRO A 95 0.44 25.13 -3.09
CA PRO A 95 1.22 24.02 -3.64
C PRO A 95 2.43 23.66 -2.77
N ASN A 96 2.82 22.38 -2.75
CA ASN A 96 3.98 21.90 -1.99
C ASN A 96 4.83 20.89 -2.78
N VAL A 97 5.88 20.38 -2.14
CA VAL A 97 6.85 19.47 -2.77
C VAL A 97 6.21 18.18 -3.31
N ALA A 98 5.20 17.62 -2.65
CA ALA A 98 4.52 16.44 -3.16
C ALA A 98 3.69 16.75 -4.40
N HIS A 99 2.97 17.88 -4.42
CA HIS A 99 2.26 18.32 -5.62
C HIS A 99 3.22 18.42 -6.82
N TYR A 100 4.40 19.02 -6.61
CA TYR A 100 5.45 19.09 -7.62
C TYR A 100 5.92 17.70 -8.10
N LEU A 101 6.30 16.79 -7.18
CA LEU A 101 6.81 15.46 -7.51
C LEU A 101 5.77 14.56 -8.20
N LEU A 102 4.49 14.73 -7.85
CA LEU A 102 3.37 14.03 -8.49
C LEU A 102 3.03 14.58 -9.88
N GLY A 103 3.54 15.76 -10.22
CA GLY A 103 3.39 16.37 -11.54
C GLY A 103 2.33 17.47 -11.64
N PHE A 104 1.80 17.96 -10.52
CA PHE A 104 0.95 19.14 -10.55
C PHE A 104 1.76 20.39 -10.88
N ASP A 105 1.15 21.29 -11.64
CA ASP A 105 1.73 22.61 -11.93
C ASP A 105 1.69 23.48 -10.66
N THR A 106 2.87 23.83 -10.13
CA THR A 106 2.98 24.67 -8.93
C THR A 106 2.68 26.15 -9.18
N LYS A 107 2.62 26.58 -10.44
CA LYS A 107 2.33 27.97 -10.84
C LYS A 107 0.85 28.19 -11.16
N LYS A 108 0.10 27.12 -11.43
CA LYS A 108 -1.32 27.15 -11.76
C LYS A 108 -2.15 26.56 -10.63
N ASP A 109 -3.47 26.74 -10.76
CA ASP A 109 -4.43 26.09 -9.87
C ASP A 109 -4.38 24.56 -10.06
N ILE A 110 -4.11 23.85 -8.98
CA ILE A 110 -4.03 22.39 -8.90
C ILE A 110 -5.30 21.74 -9.46
N LYS A 111 -6.48 22.34 -9.21
CA LYS A 111 -7.76 21.80 -9.69
C LYS A 111 -7.89 21.81 -11.22
N LYS A 112 -7.16 22.70 -11.89
CA LYS A 112 -7.17 22.85 -13.35
C LYS A 112 -6.10 22.01 -14.04
N MET A 113 -5.35 21.21 -13.28
CA MET A 113 -4.31 20.35 -13.83
C MET A 113 -4.87 19.37 -14.88
N VAL A 114 -4.12 19.19 -15.97
CA VAL A 114 -4.41 18.18 -16.99
C VAL A 114 -3.19 17.29 -17.09
N PHE A 115 -3.26 16.13 -16.44
CA PHE A 115 -2.23 15.10 -16.56
C PHE A 115 -2.25 14.49 -17.96
N GLN A 116 -1.08 14.13 -18.44
CA GLN A 116 -0.87 13.48 -19.73
C GLN A 116 0.08 12.30 -19.54
N GLN A 117 0.05 11.37 -20.49
CA GLN A 117 1.03 10.30 -20.52
C GLN A 117 2.45 10.88 -20.72
N PRO A 118 3.49 10.28 -20.13
CA PRO A 118 4.85 10.76 -20.28
C PRO A 118 5.25 10.86 -21.77
N GLY A 119 5.86 11.98 -22.17
CA GLY A 119 6.28 12.24 -23.54
C GLY A 119 5.24 12.93 -24.43
N VAL A 120 3.95 12.93 -24.05
CA VAL A 120 2.94 13.74 -24.76
C VAL A 120 3.14 15.21 -24.41
N GLN A 121 3.34 16.08 -25.39
CA GLN A 121 3.64 17.51 -25.18
C GLN A 121 4.80 17.75 -24.18
N GLU A 122 5.83 16.90 -24.21
CA GLU A 122 6.96 16.96 -23.26
C GLU A 122 6.56 16.79 -21.79
N PHE A 123 5.39 16.20 -21.52
CA PHE A 123 4.94 15.93 -20.16
C PHE A 123 5.94 14.97 -19.48
N PRO A 124 6.52 15.35 -18.33
CA PRO A 124 7.53 14.54 -17.69
C PRO A 124 6.92 13.29 -17.07
N ARG A 125 7.70 12.22 -16.95
CA ARG A 125 7.37 11.12 -16.04
C ARG A 125 7.44 11.65 -14.59
N THR A 126 6.44 11.29 -13.78
CA THR A 126 6.28 11.81 -12.40
C THR A 126 6.05 10.66 -11.41
N CYS A 127 6.11 10.93 -10.11
CA CYS A 127 5.85 9.91 -9.10
C CYS A 127 4.43 9.33 -9.21
N LEU A 128 3.45 10.10 -9.70
CA LEU A 128 2.10 9.58 -9.94
C LEU A 128 2.11 8.46 -11.00
N HIS A 129 2.92 8.61 -12.05
CA HIS A 129 3.08 7.57 -13.07
C HIS A 129 3.76 6.32 -12.51
N SER A 130 4.82 6.47 -11.71
CA SER A 130 5.45 5.34 -11.00
C SER A 130 4.45 4.59 -10.12
N ILE A 131 3.64 5.33 -9.35
CA ILE A 131 2.64 4.73 -8.45
C ILE A 131 1.59 3.94 -9.26
N ILE A 132 1.06 4.51 -10.34
CA ILE A 132 0.09 3.81 -11.19
C ILE A 132 0.71 2.56 -11.82
N ASN A 133 1.92 2.68 -12.38
CA ASN A 133 2.64 1.55 -12.99
C ASN A 133 2.91 0.42 -11.98
N MET A 134 3.29 0.78 -10.75
CA MET A 134 3.50 -0.17 -9.65
C MET A 134 2.21 -0.91 -9.30
N LEU A 135 1.08 -0.21 -9.26
CA LEU A 135 -0.22 -0.81 -9.03
C LEU A 135 -0.66 -1.70 -10.20
N ASP A 136 -0.45 -1.28 -11.44
CA ASP A 136 -0.78 -2.08 -12.64
C ASP A 136 0.05 -3.38 -12.69
N ASN A 137 1.34 -3.32 -12.39
CA ASN A 137 2.22 -4.49 -12.30
C ASN A 137 1.75 -5.47 -11.21
N SER A 138 1.22 -4.95 -10.09
CA SER A 138 0.67 -5.81 -9.03
C SER A 138 -0.55 -6.62 -9.47
N ILE A 139 -1.31 -6.14 -10.46
CA ILE A 139 -2.43 -6.88 -11.06
C ILE A 139 -1.92 -7.88 -12.09
N GLY A 140 -0.95 -7.49 -12.93
CA GLY A 140 -0.29 -8.39 -13.88
C GLY A 140 0.33 -9.61 -13.20
N ALA A 141 1.07 -9.38 -12.11
CA ALA A 141 1.67 -10.44 -11.29
C ALA A 141 0.64 -11.45 -10.76
N ARG A 142 -0.58 -10.99 -10.44
CA ARG A 142 -1.69 -11.85 -9.97
C ARG A 142 -2.37 -12.61 -11.10
N SER A 143 -2.26 -12.13 -12.34
CA SER A 143 -2.82 -12.78 -13.54
C SER A 143 -1.85 -13.76 -14.22
N GLY A 144 -0.68 -14.02 -13.61
CA GLY A 144 0.32 -14.96 -14.12
C GLY A 144 1.44 -14.33 -14.95
N ASP A 145 1.43 -13.00 -15.14
CA ASP A 145 2.58 -12.30 -15.74
C ASP A 145 3.68 -12.12 -14.68
N LEU A 146 4.76 -12.90 -14.78
CA LEU A 146 5.91 -12.88 -13.85
C LEU A 146 6.77 -11.58 -13.91
N ARG A 147 6.22 -10.47 -14.41
CA ARG A 147 6.97 -9.22 -14.56
C ARG A 147 6.92 -8.44 -13.24
N HIS A 148 8.09 -8.30 -12.60
CA HIS A 148 8.35 -7.38 -11.47
C HIS A 148 7.26 -7.35 -10.40
N SER A 149 7.31 -8.29 -9.47
CA SER A 149 6.36 -8.35 -8.36
C SER A 149 6.82 -7.42 -7.24
N PHE A 150 6.05 -6.37 -6.95
CA PHE A 150 6.34 -5.53 -5.80
C PHE A 150 5.85 -6.18 -4.51
N LYS A 151 6.63 -6.07 -3.42
CA LYS A 151 6.23 -6.57 -2.09
C LYS A 151 4.85 -6.02 -1.67
N PRO A 152 3.94 -6.84 -1.11
CA PRO A 152 2.55 -6.46 -0.82
C PRO A 152 2.39 -5.19 0.04
N ARG A 153 3.30 -4.96 0.98
CA ARG A 153 3.28 -3.77 1.85
C ARG A 153 3.57 -2.47 1.08
N VAL A 154 4.42 -2.51 0.05
CA VAL A 154 4.67 -1.34 -0.82
C VAL A 154 3.41 -1.04 -1.65
N ILE A 155 2.77 -2.07 -2.20
CA ILE A 155 1.51 -1.95 -2.95
C ILE A 155 0.40 -1.38 -2.08
N GLU A 156 0.30 -1.80 -0.82
CA GLU A 156 -0.62 -1.22 0.16
C GLU A 156 -0.42 0.29 0.29
N LYS A 157 0.83 0.75 0.46
CA LYS A 157 1.13 2.19 0.56
C LYS A 157 0.85 2.93 -0.74
N ALA A 158 1.06 2.30 -1.89
CA ALA A 158 0.73 2.89 -3.19
C ALA A 158 -0.79 3.12 -3.36
N TYR A 159 -1.64 2.14 -3.01
CA TYR A 159 -3.09 2.34 -3.00
C TYR A 159 -3.53 3.39 -1.97
N CYS A 160 -2.92 3.39 -0.79
CA CYS A 160 -3.19 4.38 0.25
C CYS A 160 -2.87 5.81 -0.23
N MET A 161 -1.72 5.99 -0.89
CA MET A 161 -1.31 7.26 -1.48
C MET A 161 -2.28 7.72 -2.59
N LEU A 162 -2.71 6.80 -3.46
CA LEU A 162 -3.69 7.10 -4.50
C LEU A 162 -5.03 7.54 -3.91
N TYR A 163 -5.50 6.83 -2.87
CA TYR A 163 -6.69 7.23 -2.12
C TYR A 163 -6.55 8.63 -1.53
N SER A 164 -5.42 8.97 -0.90
CA SER A 164 -5.18 10.30 -0.34
C SER A 164 -5.34 11.41 -1.39
N LEU A 165 -4.89 11.19 -2.62
CA LEU A 165 -5.08 12.13 -3.73
C LEU A 165 -6.53 12.23 -4.22
N CYS A 166 -7.26 11.12 -4.20
CA CYS A 166 -8.67 11.09 -4.58
C CYS A 166 -9.60 11.65 -3.49
N ALA A 167 -9.17 11.61 -2.22
CA ALA A 167 -9.94 12.14 -1.09
C ALA A 167 -9.77 13.66 -0.88
N ASP A 168 -8.67 14.25 -1.37
CA ASP A 168 -8.41 15.67 -1.21
C ASP A 168 -9.18 16.53 -2.22
N THR A 169 -9.93 17.51 -1.69
CA THR A 169 -10.78 18.46 -2.45
C THR A 169 -10.05 19.29 -3.51
N ARG A 170 -8.71 19.35 -3.47
CA ARG A 170 -7.85 20.08 -4.41
C ARG A 170 -7.40 19.20 -5.57
N THR A 171 -7.17 17.92 -5.32
CA THR A 171 -6.50 17.00 -6.26
C THR A 171 -7.43 15.97 -6.88
N TYR A 172 -8.57 15.67 -6.26
CA TYR A 172 -9.43 14.55 -6.68
C TYR A 172 -9.85 14.60 -8.16
N GLU A 173 -10.25 15.77 -8.66
CA GLU A 173 -10.80 15.90 -10.01
C GLU A 173 -9.76 15.62 -11.11
N PRO A 174 -8.59 16.29 -11.15
CA PRO A 174 -7.58 16.01 -12.15
C PRO A 174 -7.03 14.58 -12.05
N VAL A 175 -6.88 14.04 -10.83
CA VAL A 175 -6.38 12.68 -10.61
C VAL A 175 -7.37 11.63 -11.11
N LEU A 176 -8.65 11.70 -10.72
CA LEU A 176 -9.66 10.74 -11.18
C LEU A 176 -9.89 10.84 -12.70
N ARG A 177 -9.82 12.04 -13.28
CA ARG A 177 -9.86 12.21 -14.73
C ARG A 177 -8.71 11.47 -15.41
N PHE A 178 -7.51 11.58 -14.86
CA PHE A 178 -6.34 10.87 -15.37
C PHE A 178 -6.47 9.35 -15.23
N LEU A 179 -6.95 8.84 -14.08
CA LEU A 179 -7.17 7.40 -13.88
C LEU A 179 -8.15 6.80 -14.89
N ARG A 180 -9.21 7.52 -15.27
CA ARG A 180 -10.12 7.08 -16.36
C ARG A 180 -9.38 6.95 -17.70
N SER A 181 -8.48 7.89 -18.00
CA SER A 181 -7.66 7.83 -19.22
C SER A 181 -6.56 6.76 -19.20
N CYS A 182 -6.23 6.21 -18.02
CA CYS A 182 -5.28 5.11 -17.85
C CYS A 182 -5.95 3.74 -18.04
N ASN A 183 -6.62 3.55 -19.19
CA ASN A 183 -7.33 2.32 -19.55
C ASN A 183 -8.35 1.88 -18.48
N ASP A 184 -9.21 2.80 -18.02
CA ASP A 184 -10.19 2.55 -16.96
C ASP A 184 -9.58 1.88 -15.71
N PHE A 185 -8.50 2.46 -15.19
CA PHE A 185 -7.69 1.92 -14.09
C PHE A 185 -8.52 1.30 -12.96
N LEU A 186 -9.46 2.07 -12.37
CA LEU A 186 -10.25 1.60 -11.23
C LEU A 186 -11.14 0.40 -11.57
N VAL A 187 -11.65 0.35 -12.80
CA VAL A 187 -12.52 -0.74 -13.24
C VAL A 187 -11.73 -2.03 -13.41
N ARG A 188 -10.53 -1.95 -14.01
CA ARG A 188 -9.64 -3.11 -14.14
C ARG A 188 -9.24 -3.66 -12.78
N HIS A 189 -8.84 -2.78 -11.85
CA HIS A 189 -8.42 -3.18 -10.52
C HIS A 189 -9.57 -3.79 -9.70
N LEU A 190 -10.78 -3.23 -9.84
CA LEU A 190 -11.98 -3.75 -9.19
C LEU A 190 -12.35 -5.16 -9.69
N ALA A 191 -12.16 -5.43 -10.98
CA ALA A 191 -12.43 -6.73 -11.58
C ALA A 191 -11.49 -7.85 -11.11
N CYS A 192 -10.36 -7.49 -10.48
CA CYS A 192 -9.38 -8.44 -9.94
C CYS A 192 -9.57 -8.73 -8.45
N LEU A 193 -10.64 -8.20 -7.83
CA LEU A 193 -11.00 -8.56 -6.46
C LEU A 193 -11.68 -9.93 -6.41
N PRO A 194 -11.53 -10.71 -5.31
CA PRO A 194 -10.66 -10.44 -4.16
C PRO A 194 -9.18 -10.68 -4.47
N PHE A 195 -8.29 -9.92 -3.83
CA PHE A 195 -6.86 -10.18 -3.88
C PHE A 195 -6.52 -11.38 -2.98
N SER A 196 -5.81 -12.35 -3.54
CA SER A 196 -5.36 -13.57 -2.85
C SER A 196 -3.86 -13.73 -2.98
N GLY A 197 -3.15 -13.71 -1.86
CA GLY A 197 -1.70 -13.85 -1.78
C GLY A 197 -1.23 -14.12 -0.35
N THR A 198 0.08 -14.03 -0.13
CA THR A 198 0.74 -14.57 1.06
C THR A 198 0.52 -13.74 2.33
N ASN A 199 0.42 -12.41 2.20
CA ASN A 199 0.21 -11.50 3.33
C ASN A 199 -1.24 -11.00 3.35
N ARG A 200 -2.10 -11.75 4.05
CA ARG A 200 -3.54 -11.47 4.17
C ARG A 200 -3.85 -10.06 4.70
N VAL A 201 -3.07 -9.54 5.65
CA VAL A 201 -3.31 -8.23 6.27
C VAL A 201 -3.07 -7.10 5.25
N SER A 202 -1.91 -7.11 4.59
CA SER A 202 -1.62 -6.10 3.57
C SER A 202 -2.58 -6.17 2.39
N GLU A 203 -3.05 -7.35 2.00
CA GLU A 203 -4.04 -7.48 0.92
C GLU A 203 -5.42 -6.96 1.30
N LEU A 204 -5.90 -7.25 2.52
CA LEU A 204 -7.12 -6.64 3.04
C LEU A 204 -7.02 -5.11 3.03
N ASN A 205 -5.87 -4.56 3.42
CA ASN A 205 -5.62 -3.13 3.35
C ASN A 205 -5.60 -2.60 1.91
N GLN A 206 -4.93 -3.30 0.97
CA GLN A 206 -4.94 -2.94 -0.46
C GLN A 206 -6.38 -2.87 -1.00
N MET A 207 -7.18 -3.91 -0.76
CA MET A 207 -8.59 -3.95 -1.16
C MET A 207 -9.40 -2.81 -0.53
N SER A 208 -9.16 -2.54 0.76
CA SER A 208 -9.84 -1.46 1.48
C SER A 208 -9.53 -0.08 0.88
N TRP A 209 -8.28 0.22 0.57
CA TRP A 209 -7.89 1.49 -0.06
C TRP A 209 -8.44 1.64 -1.49
N LEU A 210 -8.44 0.55 -2.27
CA LEU A 210 -9.05 0.52 -3.59
C LEU A 210 -10.56 0.79 -3.50
N LEU A 211 -11.29 0.08 -2.65
CA LEU A 211 -12.74 0.24 -2.47
C LEU A 211 -13.10 1.65 -2.01
N LYS A 212 -12.31 2.24 -1.10
CA LYS A 212 -12.47 3.66 -0.70
C LYS A 212 -12.32 4.61 -1.88
N THR A 213 -11.37 4.35 -2.77
CA THR A 213 -11.15 5.16 -3.98
C THR A 213 -12.31 4.99 -4.98
N VAL A 214 -12.77 3.75 -5.19
CA VAL A 214 -13.93 3.44 -6.02
C VAL A 214 -15.21 4.10 -5.49
N ALA A 215 -15.41 4.14 -4.16
CA ALA A 215 -16.55 4.80 -3.54
C ALA A 215 -16.58 6.31 -3.84
N ILE A 216 -15.43 6.99 -3.83
CA ILE A 216 -15.32 8.39 -4.24
C ILE A 216 -15.69 8.55 -5.71
N GLU A 217 -15.18 7.68 -6.57
CA GLU A 217 -15.47 7.70 -8.01
C GLU A 217 -16.95 7.47 -8.31
N LEU A 218 -17.60 6.51 -7.65
CA LEU A 218 -19.04 6.25 -7.76
C LEU A 218 -19.87 7.49 -7.39
N ARG A 219 -19.53 8.15 -6.28
CA ARG A 219 -20.20 9.38 -5.86
C ARG A 219 -20.05 10.49 -6.90
N LEU A 220 -18.86 10.68 -7.47
CA LEU A 220 -18.63 11.77 -8.42
C LEU A 220 -19.23 11.49 -9.79
N THR A 221 -19.19 10.25 -10.26
CA THR A 221 -19.77 9.86 -11.55
C THR A 221 -21.29 9.85 -11.55
N SER A 222 -21.92 9.49 -10.42
CA SER A 222 -23.36 9.67 -10.22
C SER A 222 -23.76 11.14 -10.23
N MET A 223 -23.00 12.03 -9.58
CA MET A 223 -23.28 13.48 -9.62
C MET A 223 -23.05 14.10 -11.01
N LYS A 224 -22.09 13.58 -11.79
CA LYS A 224 -21.75 14.07 -13.14
C LYS A 224 -22.53 13.37 -14.27
N CYS A 225 -23.48 12.51 -13.96
CA CYS A 225 -24.29 11.76 -14.93
C CYS A 225 -23.48 10.94 -15.96
N LEU A 226 -22.32 10.41 -15.55
CA LEU A 226 -21.50 9.52 -16.38
C LEU A 226 -22.06 8.08 -16.33
N HIS A 227 -23.26 7.90 -16.88
CA HIS A 227 -24.10 6.70 -16.72
C HIS A 227 -23.39 5.40 -17.13
N SER A 228 -22.65 5.37 -18.25
CA SER A 228 -21.97 4.15 -18.71
C SER A 228 -20.83 3.72 -17.78
N HIS A 229 -20.05 4.66 -17.24
CA HIS A 229 -18.96 4.36 -16.32
C HIS A 229 -19.50 3.94 -14.95
N LEU A 230 -20.51 4.66 -14.45
CA LEU A 230 -21.22 4.32 -13.22
C LEU A 230 -21.81 2.91 -13.31
N LYS A 231 -22.50 2.60 -14.41
CA LYS A 231 -23.09 1.29 -14.67
C LYS A 231 -22.03 0.19 -14.61
N ARG A 232 -20.89 0.35 -15.28
CA ARG A 232 -19.81 -0.66 -15.28
C ARG A 232 -19.22 -0.91 -13.88
N LEU A 233 -19.04 0.13 -13.07
CA LEU A 233 -18.56 -0.01 -11.68
C LEU A 233 -19.60 -0.73 -10.80
N VAL A 234 -20.88 -0.36 -10.91
CA VAL A 234 -21.96 -1.00 -10.16
C VAL A 234 -22.16 -2.45 -10.58
N GLU A 235 -22.10 -2.73 -11.89
CA GLU A 235 -22.16 -4.09 -12.42
C GLU A 235 -21.05 -4.94 -11.80
N LEU A 236 -19.79 -4.52 -11.81
CA LEU A 236 -18.72 -5.30 -11.18
C LEU A 236 -18.93 -5.57 -9.68
N LEU A 237 -19.51 -4.63 -8.93
CA LEU A 237 -19.79 -4.80 -7.51
C LEU A 237 -20.96 -5.75 -7.22
N THR A 238 -21.95 -5.77 -8.12
CA THR A 238 -23.23 -6.48 -7.96
C THR A 238 -23.32 -7.77 -8.76
N GLN A 239 -22.43 -7.96 -9.74
CA GLN A 239 -22.45 -9.09 -10.63
C GLN A 239 -22.02 -10.34 -9.88
N GLU A 240 -22.89 -11.33 -9.95
CA GLU A 240 -22.65 -12.73 -9.62
C GLU A 240 -21.42 -13.25 -10.36
N GLN A 241 -20.30 -13.44 -9.66
CA GLN A 241 -19.10 -14.02 -10.24
C GLN A 241 -19.21 -15.55 -10.19
N VAL A 242 -18.91 -16.23 -11.30
CA VAL A 242 -18.75 -17.69 -11.28
C VAL A 242 -17.37 -17.97 -10.70
N SER A 243 -17.32 -18.62 -9.55
CA SER A 243 -16.07 -19.10 -8.95
C SER A 243 -15.40 -20.08 -9.91
N HIS A 244 -14.34 -19.67 -10.59
CA HIS A 244 -13.48 -20.60 -11.32
C HIS A 244 -12.69 -21.41 -10.30
N GLU A 245 -13.23 -22.56 -9.88
CA GLU A 245 -12.38 -23.65 -9.39
C GLU A 245 -11.38 -23.98 -10.52
N HIS A 246 -10.11 -24.14 -10.15
CA HIS A 246 -9.05 -24.55 -11.05
C HIS A 246 -9.48 -25.82 -11.82
N VAL A 247 -9.84 -25.65 -13.09
CA VAL A 247 -9.98 -26.78 -14.01
C VAL A 247 -8.57 -27.29 -14.24
N ILE A 248 -8.25 -28.44 -13.62
CA ILE A 248 -7.12 -29.26 -14.04
C ILE A 248 -7.38 -29.60 -15.51
N ILE A 249 -6.61 -29.00 -16.41
CA ILE A 249 -6.66 -29.29 -17.83
C ILE A 249 -6.08 -30.70 -17.97
N ASP A 250 -6.95 -31.68 -18.20
CA ASP A 250 -6.54 -32.99 -18.66
C ASP A 250 -6.05 -32.84 -20.12
N GLU A 251 -4.77 -33.14 -20.37
CA GLU A 251 -4.04 -32.95 -21.64
C GLU A 251 -4.52 -33.86 -22.79
N SER A 252 -5.76 -34.35 -22.76
CA SER A 252 -6.27 -35.36 -23.69
C SER A 252 -7.12 -34.79 -24.84
N ALA A 253 -7.36 -33.47 -24.92
CA ALA A 253 -8.26 -32.86 -25.91
C ALA A 253 -7.56 -32.00 -26.99
N GLN A 254 -6.34 -32.34 -27.42
CA GLN A 254 -5.62 -31.61 -28.48
C GLN A 254 -5.91 -32.08 -29.92
N LEU A 255 -6.96 -32.86 -30.18
CA LEU A 255 -7.26 -33.33 -31.54
C LEU A 255 -8.71 -33.06 -31.92
N LEU A 256 -8.88 -32.37 -33.07
CA LEU A 256 -10.09 -31.92 -33.77
C LEU A 256 -10.49 -30.47 -33.38
N GLY A 257 -10.54 -29.46 -34.23
CA GLY A 257 -10.49 -29.33 -35.69
C GLY A 257 -11.05 -27.92 -36.02
N LEU A 258 -10.51 -27.28 -37.05
CA LEU A 258 -10.82 -25.91 -37.50
C LEU A 258 -12.31 -25.71 -37.86
N SER A 259 -12.96 -24.63 -37.38
CA SER A 259 -13.94 -23.86 -38.15
C SER A 259 -14.31 -22.51 -37.49
N GLU A 260 -14.48 -21.51 -38.35
CA GLU A 260 -14.93 -20.15 -38.07
C GLU A 260 -16.44 -20.08 -37.73
N TYR A 261 -16.85 -18.93 -37.16
CA TYR A 261 -18.21 -18.39 -36.99
C TYR A 261 -18.99 -18.72 -35.69
N ARG A 262 -18.97 -17.74 -34.78
CA ARG A 262 -20.12 -16.97 -34.26
C ARG A 262 -21.41 -17.71 -33.82
N ASN A 263 -21.72 -17.53 -32.53
CA ASN A 263 -23.03 -17.56 -31.84
C ASN A 263 -23.68 -18.92 -31.53
N GLN A 264 -23.51 -19.37 -30.27
CA GLN A 264 -24.56 -19.63 -29.25
C GLN A 264 -23.96 -20.53 -28.16
N PRO A 265 -24.01 -20.18 -26.86
CA PRO A 265 -23.74 -21.17 -25.83
C PRO A 265 -24.98 -22.07 -25.70
N PHE A 266 -24.86 -23.29 -26.21
CA PHE A 266 -25.70 -24.43 -25.84
C PHE A 266 -25.67 -24.54 -24.32
N ARG A 267 -26.78 -24.24 -23.63
CA ARG A 267 -26.92 -24.50 -22.19
C ARG A 267 -27.09 -25.99 -21.98
N SER A 268 -26.01 -26.69 -21.68
CA SER A 268 -26.09 -28.00 -21.03
C SER A 268 -26.60 -27.79 -19.61
N HIS A 269 -27.81 -28.25 -19.33
CA HIS A 269 -28.31 -28.44 -17.98
C HIS A 269 -27.42 -29.45 -17.26
N HIS A 270 -26.54 -28.97 -16.39
CA HIS A 270 -26.01 -29.76 -15.29
C HIS A 270 -26.34 -29.04 -13.98
N SER A 271 -27.21 -29.68 -13.22
CA SER A 271 -27.61 -29.31 -11.88
C SER A 271 -26.48 -29.59 -10.90
N ARG A 272 -25.78 -28.54 -10.47
CA ARG A 272 -25.05 -28.51 -9.20
C ARG A 272 -25.04 -27.06 -8.72
N SER A 273 -25.38 -26.85 -7.45
CA SER A 273 -25.54 -25.54 -6.81
C SER A 273 -24.21 -24.77 -6.80
N GLU A 274 -23.89 -24.07 -7.89
CA GLU A 274 -22.88 -23.01 -7.88
C GLU A 274 -23.50 -21.81 -7.18
N GLN A 275 -23.10 -21.57 -5.92
CA GLN A 275 -23.47 -20.36 -5.20
C GLN A 275 -22.78 -19.18 -5.88
N LYS A 276 -23.53 -18.51 -6.75
CA LYS A 276 -23.11 -17.27 -7.35
C LYS A 276 -23.25 -16.15 -6.32
N GLU A 277 -22.13 -15.70 -5.78
CA GLU A 277 -22.14 -14.58 -4.85
C GLU A 277 -21.70 -13.31 -5.57
N ALA A 278 -22.37 -12.19 -5.24
CA ALA A 278 -21.93 -10.88 -5.69
C ALA A 278 -20.57 -10.56 -5.05
N LEU A 279 -19.70 -9.86 -5.78
CA LEU A 279 -18.36 -9.46 -5.31
C LEU A 279 -18.39 -8.85 -3.90
N LEU A 280 -19.38 -8.00 -3.61
CA LEU A 280 -19.53 -7.37 -2.29
C LEU A 280 -19.74 -8.40 -1.16
N LEU A 281 -20.53 -9.44 -1.40
CA LEU A 281 -20.80 -10.51 -0.43
C LEU A 281 -19.55 -11.37 -0.23
N THR A 282 -18.86 -11.69 -1.33
CA THR A 282 -17.58 -12.39 -1.28
C THR A 282 -16.57 -11.58 -0.45
N LEU A 283 -16.44 -10.28 -0.67
CA LEU A 283 -15.53 -9.41 0.08
C LEU A 283 -15.89 -9.31 1.57
N LEU A 284 -17.19 -9.32 1.91
CA LEU A 284 -17.64 -9.35 3.31
C LEU A 284 -17.22 -10.63 4.02
N SER A 285 -17.15 -11.77 3.32
CA SER A 285 -16.64 -13.02 3.89
C SER A 285 -15.15 -12.96 4.26
N PHE A 286 -14.36 -12.11 3.60
CA PHE A 286 -12.93 -11.94 3.90
C PHE A 286 -12.68 -11.15 5.19
N ALA A 287 -13.61 -10.29 5.59
CA ALA A 287 -13.60 -9.58 6.86
C ALA A 287 -14.01 -10.54 7.97
N ASN A 288 -13.05 -11.30 8.50
CA ASN A 288 -13.30 -12.18 9.63
C ASN A 288 -13.47 -11.33 10.90
N ILE A 289 -14.72 -11.04 11.28
CA ILE A 289 -15.08 -10.28 12.50
C ILE A 289 -15.10 -11.24 13.70
N SER A 290 -14.18 -12.20 13.76
CA SER A 290 -13.94 -12.95 15.00
C SER A 290 -12.86 -12.23 15.78
N GLU A 291 -13.26 -11.52 16.84
CA GLU A 291 -12.36 -11.14 17.91
C GLU A 291 -11.85 -12.45 18.54
N LEU A 292 -10.68 -12.93 18.11
CA LEU A 292 -10.00 -13.96 18.90
C LEU A 292 -9.61 -13.29 20.22
N PRO A 293 -10.04 -13.83 21.38
CA PRO A 293 -9.54 -13.35 22.65
C PRO A 293 -8.03 -13.56 22.66
N VAL A 294 -7.27 -12.46 22.64
CA VAL A 294 -5.82 -12.51 22.75
C VAL A 294 -5.53 -13.15 24.11
N PRO A 295 -4.81 -14.28 24.17
CA PRO A 295 -4.44 -14.87 25.44
C PRO A 295 -3.58 -13.85 26.18
N ILE A 296 -4.10 -13.34 27.30
CA ILE A 296 -3.36 -12.45 28.18
C ILE A 296 -2.13 -13.26 28.63
N PRO A 297 -0.90 -12.77 28.40
CA PRO A 297 0.27 -13.51 28.84
C PRO A 297 0.16 -13.71 30.35
N GLN A 298 0.40 -14.94 30.82
CA GLN A 298 0.44 -15.22 32.25
C GLN A 298 1.78 -14.73 32.77
N TRP A 299 1.87 -13.44 33.10
CA TRP A 299 3.06 -12.86 33.70
C TRP A 299 3.13 -13.29 35.17
N GLU A 300 3.56 -14.52 35.46
CA GLU A 300 3.59 -15.05 36.83
C GLU A 300 4.60 -14.31 37.73
N PHE A 301 5.54 -13.58 37.12
CA PHE A 301 6.65 -12.96 37.80
C PHE A 301 6.60 -11.43 37.90
N PHE A 302 5.69 -10.78 37.16
CA PHE A 302 5.53 -9.33 37.20
C PHE A 302 4.27 -8.99 37.98
N SER A 303 4.36 -8.01 38.87
CA SER A 303 3.16 -7.54 39.56
C SER A 303 2.21 -6.86 38.58
N GLN A 304 0.93 -7.22 38.63
CA GLN A 304 -0.10 -6.73 37.69
C GLN A 304 -0.16 -5.19 37.60
N SER A 305 0.16 -4.49 38.68
CA SER A 305 0.25 -3.02 38.72
C SER A 305 1.47 -2.44 37.98
N GLN A 306 2.61 -3.14 37.95
CA GLN A 306 3.79 -2.72 37.19
C GLN A 306 3.57 -2.95 35.69
N ILE A 307 2.91 -4.05 35.31
CA ILE A 307 2.56 -4.34 33.91
C ILE A 307 1.60 -3.27 33.37
N GLU A 308 0.55 -2.92 34.11
CA GLU A 308 -0.38 -1.87 33.69
C GLU A 308 0.30 -0.49 33.56
N GLN A 309 1.29 -0.19 34.42
CA GLN A 309 2.11 1.02 34.31
C GLN A 309 3.06 0.99 33.11
N VAL A 310 3.63 -0.17 32.78
CA VAL A 310 4.52 -0.31 31.61
C VAL A 310 3.70 -0.30 30.32
N LEU A 311 2.57 -1.00 30.27
CA LEU A 311 1.64 -0.99 29.14
C LEU A 311 1.13 0.41 28.88
N SER A 312 0.66 1.13 29.91
CA SER A 312 0.23 2.54 29.74
C SER A 312 1.35 3.48 29.30
N LYS A 313 2.61 3.21 29.65
CA LYS A 313 3.78 3.93 29.12
C LYS A 313 4.11 3.56 27.67
N CYS A 314 3.77 2.34 27.23
CA CYS A 314 4.00 1.85 25.88
C CYS A 314 2.79 2.08 24.95
N GLU A 315 1.69 2.62 25.46
CA GLU A 315 0.51 2.97 24.67
C GLU A 315 0.82 4.14 23.72
N ARG A 316 0.71 3.89 22.42
CA ARG A 316 0.61 4.90 21.38
C ARG A 316 -0.81 4.98 20.87
N SER A 317 -1.39 6.17 21.00
CA SER A 317 -2.68 6.47 20.37
C SER A 317 -2.48 6.56 18.85
N VAL A 318 -3.20 5.72 18.10
CA VAL A 318 -3.31 5.85 16.66
C VAL A 318 -4.46 6.82 16.34
N SER A 319 -4.35 7.54 15.23
CA SER A 319 -5.32 8.53 14.72
C SER A 319 -6.78 8.06 14.63
N THR A 320 -7.06 6.77 14.80
CA THR A 320 -8.39 6.15 14.84
C THR A 320 -8.98 6.04 16.25
N GLY A 321 -8.30 6.55 17.29
CA GLY A 321 -8.75 6.46 18.69
C GLY A 321 -8.45 5.12 19.37
N LEU A 322 -7.78 4.20 18.67
CA LEU A 322 -7.27 2.94 19.21
C LEU A 322 -5.92 3.19 19.89
N LYS A 323 -5.75 2.59 21.08
CA LYS A 323 -4.47 2.56 21.80
C LYS A 323 -3.74 1.29 21.39
N LEU A 324 -2.62 1.43 20.69
CA LEU A 324 -1.73 0.32 20.39
C LEU A 324 -0.59 0.29 21.40
N VAL A 325 -0.12 -0.90 21.75
CA VAL A 325 1.09 -1.05 22.57
C VAL A 325 2.29 -1.14 21.63
N ASP A 326 3.27 -0.25 21.80
CA ASP A 326 4.56 -0.41 21.12
C ASP A 326 5.32 -1.59 21.73
N VAL A 327 5.24 -2.73 21.07
CA VAL A 327 5.89 -3.98 21.49
C VAL A 327 7.40 -3.84 21.52
N LYS A 328 8.03 -3.01 20.67
CA LYS A 328 9.48 -2.81 20.68
C LYS A 328 9.92 -2.01 21.91
N GLN A 329 9.14 -0.98 22.25
CA GLN A 329 9.37 -0.20 23.45
C GLN A 329 9.08 -1.03 24.72
N LEU A 330 8.02 -1.84 24.70
CA LEU A 330 7.71 -2.80 25.75
C LEU A 330 8.86 -3.81 25.92
N HIS A 331 9.37 -4.37 24.83
CA HIS A 331 10.50 -5.31 24.85
C HIS A 331 11.76 -4.65 25.41
N HIS A 332 12.07 -3.42 25.01
CA HIS A 332 13.23 -2.69 25.55
C HIS A 332 13.09 -2.43 27.05
N ILE A 333 11.91 -1.99 27.51
CA ILE A 333 11.63 -1.75 28.93
C ILE A 333 11.69 -3.06 29.72
N LEU A 334 11.13 -4.15 29.18
CA LEU A 334 11.19 -5.46 29.82
C LEU A 334 12.62 -5.99 29.90
N MET A 335 13.42 -5.78 28.85
CA MET A 335 14.84 -6.12 28.87
C MET A 335 15.58 -5.26 29.90
N ASP A 336 15.38 -3.95 29.94
CA ASP A 336 16.01 -3.06 30.91
C ASP A 336 15.64 -3.40 32.36
N GLU A 337 14.38 -3.71 32.64
CA GLU A 337 13.92 -4.18 33.95
C GLU A 337 14.52 -5.56 34.28
N LEU A 338 14.64 -6.46 33.29
CA LEU A 338 15.34 -7.75 33.46
C LEU A 338 16.83 -7.52 33.78
N PHE A 339 17.49 -6.57 33.11
CA PHE A 339 18.87 -6.14 33.41
C PHE A 339 18.99 -5.52 34.82
N ALA A 340 18.00 -4.77 35.29
CA ALA A 340 17.99 -4.19 36.64
C ALA A 340 17.80 -5.25 37.75
N VAL A 341 16.98 -6.28 37.50
CA VAL A 341 16.72 -7.41 38.41
C VAL A 341 17.91 -8.40 38.48
N GLN A 342 18.92 -8.27 37.61
CA GLN A 342 20.13 -9.12 37.59
C GLN A 342 20.89 -9.21 38.93
N SER A 343 20.67 -8.27 39.84
CA SER A 343 21.31 -8.21 41.15
C SER A 343 20.79 -9.25 42.16
N THR A 344 19.58 -9.80 41.99
CA THR A 344 18.86 -10.52 43.07
C THR A 344 18.27 -11.89 42.70
N ALA A 345 18.18 -12.27 41.41
CA ALA A 345 17.49 -13.50 40.98
C ALA A 345 18.44 -14.67 40.60
N THR A 346 18.04 -15.92 40.93
CA THR A 346 18.75 -17.19 40.63
C THR A 346 18.70 -17.54 39.14
N ALA A 347 19.75 -18.20 38.63
CA ALA A 347 19.92 -18.51 37.19
C ALA A 347 18.76 -19.28 36.52
N VAL A 348 17.97 -20.04 37.30
CA VAL A 348 16.79 -20.79 36.80
C VAL A 348 15.60 -19.87 36.54
N GLN A 349 15.37 -18.86 37.38
CA GLN A 349 14.34 -17.84 37.10
C GLN A 349 14.69 -17.07 35.83
N ARG A 350 15.98 -16.78 35.60
CA ARG A 350 16.47 -16.07 34.40
C ARG A 350 16.11 -16.77 33.09
N GLN A 351 16.15 -18.10 33.07
CA GLN A 351 15.82 -18.88 31.86
C GLN A 351 14.31 -18.86 31.56
N LEU A 352 13.46 -18.86 32.59
CA LEU A 352 12.01 -18.77 32.43
C LEU A 352 11.55 -17.36 32.00
N PHE A 353 12.18 -16.30 32.52
CA PHE A 353 11.92 -14.92 32.09
C PHE A 353 12.31 -14.65 30.62
N LEU A 354 13.42 -15.23 30.15
CA LEU A 354 13.82 -15.15 28.74
C LEU A 354 12.81 -15.88 27.84
N GLN A 355 12.29 -17.02 28.31
CA GLN A 355 11.27 -17.77 27.58
C GLN A 355 9.94 -17.00 27.51
N GLU A 356 9.52 -16.30 28.57
CA GLU A 356 8.33 -15.43 28.55
C GLU A 356 8.50 -14.19 27.66
N THR A 357 9.68 -13.56 27.66
CA THR A 357 9.96 -12.39 26.80
C THR A 357 10.07 -12.78 25.32
N GLU A 358 10.59 -13.98 25.01
CA GLU A 358 10.53 -14.54 23.65
C GLU A 358 9.09 -14.92 23.24
N VAL A 359 8.28 -15.49 24.14
CA VAL A 359 6.85 -15.74 23.88
C VAL A 359 6.09 -14.44 23.64
N SER A 360 6.44 -13.35 24.34
CA SER A 360 5.89 -12.02 24.05
C SER A 360 6.30 -11.46 22.69
N ASN A 361 7.49 -11.82 22.18
CA ASN A 361 7.91 -11.50 20.79
C ASN A 361 7.17 -12.37 19.76
N HIS A 362 6.77 -13.60 20.13
CA HIS A 362 5.93 -14.47 19.31
C HIS A 362 4.43 -14.12 19.32
N ILE A 363 4.01 -13.07 20.04
CA ILE A 363 2.70 -12.41 19.81
C ILE A 363 2.74 -11.59 18.50
N HIS A 364 3.82 -11.70 17.72
CA HIS A 364 3.73 -11.48 16.28
C HIS A 364 2.81 -12.50 15.63
N VAL A 365 1.65 -11.97 15.26
CA VAL A 365 0.79 -12.23 14.09
C VAL A 365 -0.65 -12.14 14.62
N TYR A 366 -1.50 -11.36 13.94
CA TYR A 366 -2.89 -11.04 14.30
C TYR A 366 -3.10 -9.78 15.16
N HIS A 367 -2.65 -8.63 14.65
CA HIS A 367 -3.43 -7.40 14.75
C HIS A 367 -3.46 -6.66 13.42
#